data_AF-A0A847H503-F1
#
_entry.id   AF-A0A847H503-F1
#
_cell.length_a   1.000
_cell.length_b   1.000
_cell.length_c   1.000
_cell.angle_alpha   90.00
_cell.angle_beta   90.00
_cell.angle_gamma   90.00
#
_symmetry.space_group_name_H-M   'P 1'
#
loop_
_entity.id
_entity.type
_entity.pdbx_description
1 polymer ?
#
loop_
_entity_poly.entity_id
_entity_poly.type
_entity_poly.pdbx_seq_one_letter_code
_entity_poly.pdbx_strand_id
1 'polypeptide(L)'
;MSSKDINLLKAALEIEYVAVASYEGAIALGMLSGETVETARTFQAHHGHHIAKIKEAITNLGAEPPKRLPNEEYLKKMPKDKLSSEKNVIKFAIKLEREAAILMLQAVGELEDRKLAMTAASISGDEAMHWAVLRQAIGLFPVPVSFIPFSLEEKYEVEFGEEEIEEGKKAGKGEEIGEGEQMKGMEGEQ
;
A
#
# COMPACT_ATOMS: atom_id res chain seq x y z
N MET A 1 3.40 -2.17 -35.22
CA MET A 1 2.93 -1.71 -33.90
C MET A 1 2.02 -2.79 -33.35
N SER A 2 2.35 -3.37 -32.20
CA SER A 2 1.55 -4.46 -31.62
C SER A 2 0.42 -3.86 -30.78
N SER A 3 -0.82 -3.97 -31.26
CA SER A 3 -2.01 -3.57 -30.49
C SER A 3 -2.12 -4.34 -29.18
N LYS A 4 -1.57 -5.57 -29.14
CA LYS A 4 -1.49 -6.41 -27.95
C LYS A 4 -0.57 -5.79 -26.90
N ASP A 5 0.67 -5.43 -27.25
CA ASP A 5 1.62 -4.81 -26.31
C ASP A 5 1.05 -3.51 -25.73
N ILE A 6 0.39 -2.69 -26.55
CA ILE A 6 -0.25 -1.46 -26.09
C ILE A 6 -1.33 -1.76 -25.05
N ASN A 7 -2.18 -2.76 -25.28
CA ASN A 7 -3.26 -3.10 -24.34
C ASN A 7 -2.71 -3.65 -23.02
N LEU A 8 -1.65 -4.46 -23.07
CA LEU A 8 -0.97 -4.96 -21.87
C LEU A 8 -0.34 -3.84 -21.06
N LEU A 9 0.37 -2.91 -21.72
CA LEU A 9 0.95 -1.75 -21.05
C LEU A 9 -0.11 -0.84 -20.44
N LYS A 10 -1.27 -0.66 -21.10
CA LYS A 10 -2.37 0.12 -20.53
C LYS A 10 -2.97 -0.54 -19.30
N ALA A 11 -3.14 -1.85 -19.31
CA ALA A 11 -3.61 -2.60 -18.15
C ALA A 11 -2.61 -2.50 -16.98
N ALA A 12 -1.31 -2.65 -17.27
CA ALA A 12 -0.23 -2.44 -16.31
C ALA A 12 -0.27 -1.02 -15.71
N LEU A 13 -0.45 0.01 -16.54
CA LEU A 13 -0.51 1.40 -16.08
C LEU A 13 -1.67 1.67 -15.11
N GLU A 14 -2.83 1.08 -15.34
CA GLU A 14 -3.97 1.20 -14.41
C GLU A 14 -3.69 0.57 -13.05
N ILE A 15 -2.95 -0.54 -13.02
CA ILE A 15 -2.56 -1.20 -11.77
C ILE A 15 -1.60 -0.32 -10.98
N GLU A 16 -0.59 0.25 -11.64
CA GLU A 16 0.32 1.19 -10.97
C GLU A 16 -0.40 2.43 -10.44
N TYR A 17 -1.43 2.93 -11.15
CA TYR A 17 -2.26 4.02 -10.64
C TYR A 17 -3.02 3.63 -9.36
N VAL A 18 -3.56 2.41 -9.32
CA VAL A 18 -4.21 1.87 -8.12
C VAL A 18 -3.20 1.74 -6.98
N ALA A 19 -1.99 1.24 -7.24
CA ALA A 19 -0.94 1.09 -6.23
C ALA A 19 -0.54 2.46 -5.63
N VAL A 20 -0.20 3.45 -6.47
CA VAL A 20 0.11 4.82 -6.02
C VAL A 20 -1.06 5.42 -5.24
N ALA A 21 -2.30 5.28 -5.72
CA ALA A 21 -3.48 5.81 -5.02
C ALA A 21 -3.72 5.12 -3.66
N SER A 22 -3.41 3.82 -3.55
CA SER A 22 -3.51 3.05 -2.31
C SER A 22 -2.53 3.57 -1.27
N TYR A 23 -1.26 3.72 -1.63
CA TYR A 23 -0.24 4.26 -0.74
C TYR A 23 -0.50 5.72 -0.36
N GLU A 24 -0.87 6.57 -1.33
CA GLU A 24 -1.29 7.96 -1.07
C GLU A 24 -2.45 8.03 -0.07
N GLY A 25 -3.45 7.16 -0.26
CA GLY A 25 -4.59 7.04 0.63
C GLY A 25 -4.21 6.64 2.05
N ALA A 26 -3.46 5.55 2.19
CA ALA A 26 -3.02 5.04 3.50
C ALA A 26 -2.19 6.07 4.28
N ILE A 27 -1.29 6.78 3.58
CA ILE A 27 -0.46 7.84 4.16
C ILE A 27 -1.33 9.05 4.57
N ALA A 28 -2.20 9.54 3.67
CA ALA A 28 -3.01 10.73 3.92
C ALA A 28 -4.04 10.53 5.04
N LEU A 29 -4.56 9.31 5.19
CA LEU A 29 -5.49 8.93 6.24
C LEU A 29 -4.78 8.65 7.58
N GLY A 30 -3.45 8.71 7.64
CA GLY A 30 -2.68 8.45 8.86
C GLY A 30 -2.80 7.00 9.37
N MET A 31 -3.00 6.06 8.45
CA MET A 31 -3.28 4.66 8.78
C MET A 31 -2.03 3.83 9.07
N LEU A 32 -0.86 4.40 8.86
CA LEU A 32 0.43 3.75 8.98
C LEU A 32 1.22 4.43 10.10
N SER A 33 2.01 3.66 10.84
CA SER A 33 2.81 4.15 11.96
C SER A 33 4.29 3.80 11.78
N GLY A 34 5.16 4.56 12.45
CA GLY A 34 6.60 4.29 12.50
C GLY A 34 7.25 4.08 11.13
N GLU A 35 8.04 3.00 11.02
CA GLU A 35 8.79 2.62 9.81
C GLU A 35 7.88 2.20 8.63
N THR A 36 6.62 1.84 8.90
CA THR A 36 5.64 1.47 7.87
C THR A 36 5.33 2.65 6.95
N VAL A 37 5.28 3.88 7.49
CA VAL A 37 5.02 5.09 6.69
C VAL A 37 6.14 5.32 5.68
N GLU A 38 7.40 5.20 6.10
CA GLU A 38 8.56 5.42 5.24
C GLU A 38 8.71 4.31 4.19
N THR A 39 8.38 3.08 4.55
CA THR A 39 8.26 1.96 3.59
C THR A 39 7.20 2.25 2.53
N ALA A 40 6.00 2.69 2.95
CA ALA A 40 4.92 3.05 2.04
C ALA A 40 5.29 4.21 1.10
N ARG A 41 6.01 5.23 1.58
CA ARG A 41 6.52 6.33 0.74
C ARG A 41 7.51 5.83 -0.31
N THR A 42 8.38 4.89 0.06
CA THR A 42 9.35 4.29 -0.85
C THR A 42 8.63 3.55 -1.97
N PHE A 43 7.65 2.70 -1.63
CA PHE A 43 6.88 1.94 -2.63
C PHE A 43 6.03 2.85 -3.51
N GLN A 44 5.39 3.87 -2.92
CA GLN A 44 4.71 4.93 -3.69
C GLN A 44 5.63 5.56 -4.75
N ALA A 45 6.89 5.86 -4.39
CA ALA A 45 7.86 6.42 -5.32
C ALA A 45 8.28 5.42 -6.42
N HIS A 46 8.47 4.14 -6.08
CA HIS A 46 8.77 3.08 -7.05
C HIS A 46 7.65 2.94 -8.09
N HIS A 47 6.40 2.82 -7.67
CA HIS A 47 5.25 2.80 -8.59
C HIS A 47 5.18 4.08 -9.43
N GLY A 48 5.54 5.24 -8.88
CA GLY A 48 5.68 6.50 -9.63
C GLY A 48 6.70 6.39 -10.79
N HIS A 49 7.84 5.72 -10.56
CA HIS A 49 8.81 5.43 -11.60
C HIS A 49 8.30 4.40 -12.62
N HIS A 50 7.57 3.37 -12.17
CA HIS A 50 6.94 2.37 -13.05
C HIS A 50 5.93 3.05 -14.00
N ILE A 51 5.06 3.91 -13.48
CA ILE A 51 4.11 4.74 -14.25
C ILE A 51 4.84 5.51 -15.35
N ALA A 52 5.94 6.20 -14.99
CA ALA A 52 6.68 7.01 -15.95
C ALA A 52 7.22 6.14 -17.09
N LYS A 53 7.79 4.98 -16.78
CA LYS A 53 8.34 4.04 -17.78
C LYS A 53 7.28 3.42 -18.66
N ILE A 54 6.13 3.04 -18.10
CA ILE A 54 5.02 2.46 -18.86
C ILE A 54 4.39 3.51 -19.78
N LYS A 55 4.21 4.75 -19.31
CA LYS A 55 3.74 5.87 -20.14
C LYS A 55 4.68 6.13 -21.32
N GLU A 56 5.98 6.20 -21.05
CA GLU A 56 7.02 6.36 -22.08
C GLU A 56 6.91 5.25 -23.14
N ALA A 57 6.76 3.99 -22.70
CA ALA A 57 6.60 2.85 -23.60
C ALA A 57 5.33 2.96 -24.47
N ILE A 58 4.18 3.30 -23.89
CA ILE A 58 2.92 3.47 -24.63
C ILE A 58 3.04 4.59 -25.68
N THR A 59 3.65 5.73 -25.31
CA THR A 59 3.87 6.85 -26.22
C THR A 59 4.84 6.49 -27.35
N ASN A 60 5.92 5.76 -27.06
CA ASN A 60 6.88 5.29 -28.07
C ASN A 60 6.25 4.32 -29.09
N LEU A 61 5.21 3.59 -28.68
CA LEU A 61 4.41 2.75 -29.57
C LEU A 61 3.34 3.53 -30.36
N GLY A 62 3.30 4.86 -30.23
CA GLY A 62 2.38 5.74 -30.95
C GLY A 62 0.97 5.80 -30.35
N ALA A 63 0.78 5.36 -29.12
CA ALA A 63 -0.52 5.39 -28.43
C ALA A 63 -0.55 6.42 -27.30
N GLU A 64 -1.76 6.85 -26.92
CA GLU A 64 -1.96 7.72 -25.76
C GLU A 64 -2.10 6.87 -24.48
N PRO A 65 -1.31 7.15 -23.42
CA PRO A 65 -1.49 6.52 -22.13
C PRO A 65 -2.82 6.94 -21.48
N PRO A 66 -3.58 6.02 -20.85
CA PRO A 66 -4.77 6.38 -20.10
C PRO A 66 -4.45 7.39 -18.99
N LYS A 67 -5.40 8.30 -18.77
CA LYS A 67 -5.31 9.32 -17.73
C LYS A 67 -5.61 8.68 -16.38
N ARG A 68 -4.77 8.99 -15.39
CA ARG A 68 -5.03 8.65 -13.99
C ARG A 68 -6.31 9.35 -13.52
N LEU A 69 -7.15 8.64 -12.78
CA LEU A 69 -8.31 9.24 -12.12
C LEU A 69 -7.87 10.08 -10.89
N PRO A 70 -8.72 10.98 -10.37
CA PRO A 70 -8.48 11.59 -9.07
C PRO A 70 -8.39 10.54 -7.95
N ASN A 71 -7.63 10.81 -6.89
CA ASN A 71 -7.43 9.87 -5.78
C ASN A 71 -8.75 9.45 -5.13
N GLU A 72 -9.70 10.36 -5.04
CA GLU A 72 -11.02 10.14 -4.47
C GLU A 72 -11.78 9.03 -5.20
N GLU A 73 -11.58 8.88 -6.51
CA GLU A 73 -12.22 7.82 -7.31
C GLU A 73 -11.61 6.45 -7.07
N TYR A 74 -10.31 6.38 -6.75
CA TYR A 74 -9.68 5.13 -6.32
C TYR A 74 -10.10 4.77 -4.89
N LEU A 75 -10.11 5.75 -3.97
CA LEU A 75 -10.51 5.54 -2.58
C LEU A 75 -11.96 5.06 -2.44
N LYS A 76 -12.89 5.53 -3.30
CA LYS A 76 -14.27 5.03 -3.34
C LYS A 76 -14.36 3.54 -3.65
N LYS A 77 -13.41 2.98 -4.39
CA LYS A 77 -13.34 1.56 -4.77
C LYS A 77 -12.62 0.72 -3.74
N MET A 78 -11.96 1.33 -2.76
CA MET A 78 -11.27 0.60 -1.73
C MET A 78 -12.27 -0.05 -0.77
N PRO A 79 -12.07 -1.32 -0.42
CA PRO A 79 -12.89 -2.03 0.55
C PRO A 79 -12.68 -1.42 1.94
N LYS A 80 -13.64 -0.62 2.41
CA LYS A 80 -13.53 0.14 3.67
C LYS A 80 -13.30 -0.74 4.89
N ASP A 81 -13.86 -1.95 4.88
CA ASP A 81 -13.65 -2.99 5.89
C ASP A 81 -12.17 -3.40 6.01
N LYS A 82 -11.43 -3.39 4.90
CA LYS A 82 -9.98 -3.67 4.86
C LYS A 82 -9.12 -2.46 5.21
N LEU A 83 -9.74 -1.29 5.34
CA LEU A 83 -9.11 -0.04 5.79
C LEU A 83 -9.49 0.27 7.25
N SER A 84 -9.75 -0.75 8.06
CA SER A 84 -10.18 -0.61 9.47
C SER A 84 -9.01 -0.50 10.47
N SER A 85 -7.82 -0.98 10.11
CA SER A 85 -6.61 -0.95 10.95
C SER A 85 -5.35 -0.90 10.09
N GLU A 86 -4.22 -0.46 10.66
CA GLU A 86 -2.92 -0.48 9.99
C GLU A 86 -2.60 -1.88 9.45
N LYS A 87 -2.80 -2.91 10.27
CA LYS A 87 -2.56 -4.29 9.87
C LYS A 87 -3.41 -4.69 8.67
N ASN A 88 -4.70 -4.36 8.65
CA ASN A 88 -5.56 -4.66 7.50
C ASN A 88 -5.14 -3.91 6.23
N VAL A 89 -4.65 -2.67 6.35
CA VAL A 89 -4.04 -1.93 5.23
C VAL A 89 -2.81 -2.67 4.70
N ILE A 90 -1.91 -3.11 5.58
CA ILE A 90 -0.71 -3.85 5.15
C ILE A 90 -1.11 -5.19 4.50
N LYS A 91 -2.08 -5.92 5.05
CA LYS A 91 -2.61 -7.15 4.44
C LYS A 91 -3.18 -6.92 3.03
N PHE A 92 -3.88 -5.81 2.84
CA PHE A 92 -4.38 -5.41 1.54
C PHE A 92 -3.24 -5.08 0.57
N ALA A 93 -2.23 -4.33 1.01
CA ALA A 93 -1.04 -4.05 0.22
C ALA A 93 -0.28 -5.35 -0.17
N ILE A 94 -0.10 -6.31 0.75
CA ILE A 94 0.50 -7.62 0.46
C ILE A 94 -0.19 -8.31 -0.72
N LYS A 95 -1.52 -8.24 -0.79
CA LYS A 95 -2.30 -8.82 -1.88
C LYS A 95 -2.07 -8.08 -3.19
N LEU A 96 -2.08 -6.74 -3.17
CA LEU A 96 -1.83 -5.92 -4.36
C LEU A 96 -0.44 -6.14 -4.93
N GLU A 97 0.61 -6.14 -4.12
CA GLU A 97 1.99 -6.34 -4.59
C GLU A 97 2.18 -7.71 -5.23
N ARG A 98 1.59 -8.75 -4.63
CA ARG A 98 1.58 -10.09 -5.22
C ARG A 98 0.88 -10.10 -6.59
N GLU A 99 -0.29 -9.47 -6.69
CA GLU A 99 -1.05 -9.40 -7.94
C GLU A 99 -0.32 -8.60 -9.03
N ALA A 100 0.35 -7.51 -8.66
CA ALA A 100 1.19 -6.73 -9.56
C ALA A 100 2.40 -7.55 -10.06
N ALA A 101 3.09 -8.25 -9.15
CA ALA A 101 4.22 -9.13 -9.49
C ALA A 101 3.82 -10.22 -10.49
N ILE A 102 2.66 -10.86 -10.26
CA ILE A 102 2.11 -11.90 -11.15
C ILE A 102 1.81 -11.32 -12.54
N LEU A 103 1.09 -10.20 -12.59
CA LEU A 103 0.66 -9.62 -13.86
C LEU A 103 1.84 -9.16 -14.72
N MET A 104 2.84 -8.54 -14.09
CA MET A 104 4.07 -8.15 -14.79
C MET A 104 4.86 -9.36 -15.27
N LEU A 105 4.90 -10.45 -14.50
CA LEU A 105 5.49 -11.72 -14.93
C LEU A 105 4.73 -12.32 -16.12
N GLN A 106 3.40 -12.29 -16.12
CA GLN A 106 2.59 -12.73 -17.25
C GLN A 106 2.88 -11.90 -18.50
N ALA A 107 3.00 -10.57 -18.35
CA ALA A 107 3.33 -9.68 -19.46
C ALA A 107 4.66 -10.04 -20.14
N VAL A 108 5.67 -10.57 -19.40
CA VAL A 108 6.93 -11.06 -20.00
C VAL A 108 6.69 -12.12 -21.07
N GLY A 109 5.72 -13.02 -20.85
CA GLY A 109 5.37 -14.09 -21.79
C GLY A 109 4.50 -13.61 -22.95
N GLU A 110 3.82 -12.48 -22.80
CA GLU A 110 2.85 -11.99 -23.78
C GLU A 110 3.36 -10.86 -24.68
N LEU A 111 4.33 -10.07 -24.20
CA LEU A 111 4.92 -8.94 -24.92
C LEU A 111 5.77 -9.42 -26.11
N GLU A 112 5.51 -8.85 -27.28
CA GLU A 112 6.28 -9.13 -28.49
C GLU A 112 7.63 -8.41 -28.49
N ASP A 113 7.67 -7.16 -27.99
CA ASP A 113 8.92 -6.42 -27.83
C ASP A 113 9.73 -6.94 -26.63
N ARG A 114 10.93 -7.44 -26.91
CA ARG A 114 11.83 -8.01 -25.89
C ARG A 114 12.36 -7.00 -24.89
N LYS A 115 12.51 -5.72 -25.26
CA LYS A 115 12.90 -4.67 -24.33
C LYS A 115 11.74 -4.37 -23.37
N LEU A 116 10.51 -4.34 -23.86
CA LEU A 116 9.34 -4.21 -23.00
C LEU A 116 9.21 -5.41 -22.05
N ALA A 117 9.46 -6.63 -22.56
CA ALA A 117 9.48 -7.83 -21.71
C ALA A 117 10.55 -7.76 -20.61
N MET A 118 11.74 -7.21 -20.89
CA MET A 118 12.77 -6.98 -19.87
C MET A 118 12.34 -5.94 -18.83
N THR A 119 11.69 -4.85 -19.26
CA THR A 119 11.12 -3.85 -18.35
C THR A 119 10.06 -4.48 -17.44
N ALA A 120 9.13 -5.25 -18.00
CA ALA A 120 8.10 -5.96 -17.22
C ALA A 120 8.71 -6.96 -16.23
N ALA A 121 9.74 -7.70 -16.63
CA ALA A 121 10.46 -8.61 -15.72
C ALA A 121 11.13 -7.86 -14.56
N SER A 122 11.71 -6.68 -14.83
CA SER A 122 12.32 -5.84 -13.80
C SER A 122 11.28 -5.32 -12.81
N ILE A 123 10.12 -4.86 -13.29
CA ILE A 123 9.02 -4.40 -12.44
C ILE A 123 8.50 -5.57 -11.60
N SER A 124 8.25 -6.74 -12.21
CA SER A 124 7.80 -7.95 -11.49
C SER A 124 8.73 -8.33 -10.33
N GLY A 125 10.05 -8.19 -10.52
CA GLY A 125 11.04 -8.41 -9.47
C GLY A 125 10.92 -7.40 -8.32
N ASP A 126 10.66 -6.13 -8.62
CA ASP A 126 10.44 -5.08 -7.61
C ASP A 126 9.16 -5.33 -6.80
N GLU A 127 8.05 -5.63 -7.46
CA GLU A 127 6.78 -5.93 -6.78
C GLU A 127 6.88 -7.18 -5.89
N ALA A 128 7.70 -8.17 -6.29
CA ALA A 128 7.99 -9.32 -5.42
C ALA A 128 8.81 -8.93 -4.18
N MET A 129 9.70 -7.93 -4.27
CA MET A 129 10.40 -7.39 -3.10
C MET A 129 9.47 -6.60 -2.20
N HIS A 130 8.58 -5.77 -2.76
CA HIS A 130 7.52 -5.09 -1.99
C HIS A 130 6.67 -6.10 -1.22
N TRP A 131 6.22 -7.16 -1.90
CA TRP A 131 5.46 -8.24 -1.30
C TRP A 131 6.20 -8.87 -0.11
N ALA A 132 7.49 -9.17 -0.25
CA ALA A 132 8.28 -9.76 0.82
C ALA A 132 8.44 -8.82 2.02
N VAL A 133 8.73 -7.54 1.79
CA VAL A 133 8.90 -6.54 2.85
C VAL A 133 7.59 -6.34 3.63
N LEU A 134 6.45 -6.25 2.95
CA LEU A 134 5.16 -6.08 3.62
C LEU A 134 4.77 -7.30 4.46
N ARG A 135 5.08 -8.52 3.98
CA ARG A 135 4.90 -9.73 4.80
C ARG A 135 5.73 -9.66 6.08
N GLN A 136 7.00 -9.24 5.95
CA GLN A 136 7.87 -9.06 7.11
C GLN A 136 7.32 -8.04 8.11
N ALA A 137 6.76 -6.93 7.62
CA ALA A 137 6.23 -5.84 8.45
C ALA A 137 5.12 -6.28 9.41
N ILE A 138 4.37 -7.35 9.08
CA ILE A 138 3.33 -7.92 9.95
C ILE A 138 3.74 -9.26 10.58
N GLY A 139 5.03 -9.57 10.62
CA GLY A 139 5.58 -10.76 11.27
C GLY A 139 5.39 -12.07 10.50
N LEU A 140 4.98 -12.02 9.23
CA LEU A 140 4.91 -13.20 8.37
C LEU A 140 6.28 -13.54 7.79
N PHE A 141 6.47 -14.80 7.41
CA PHE A 141 7.65 -15.19 6.66
C PHE A 141 7.69 -14.46 5.29
N PRO A 142 8.78 -13.74 4.96
CA PRO A 142 8.81 -12.84 3.79
C PRO A 142 8.75 -13.54 2.43
N VAL A 143 9.35 -14.73 2.32
CA VAL A 143 9.47 -15.48 1.04
C VAL A 143 8.79 -16.83 1.20
N PRO A 144 7.44 -16.89 1.27
CA PRO A 144 6.71 -18.10 1.65
C PRO A 144 6.80 -19.25 0.64
N VAL A 145 7.19 -18.96 -0.60
CA VAL A 145 7.22 -19.91 -1.73
C VAL A 145 8.43 -19.66 -2.63
N SER A 146 8.81 -20.64 -3.45
CA SER A 146 9.98 -20.56 -4.33
C SER A 146 9.72 -19.89 -5.69
N PHE A 147 8.47 -19.61 -6.04
CA PHE A 147 8.05 -18.98 -7.30
C PHE A 147 6.99 -17.92 -7.02
N ILE A 148 6.91 -16.87 -7.85
CA ILE A 148 5.79 -15.92 -7.81
C ILE A 148 4.50 -16.70 -8.13
N PRO A 149 3.59 -16.89 -7.15
CA PRO A 149 2.56 -17.91 -7.26
C PRO A 149 1.26 -17.32 -7.81
N PHE A 150 0.69 -17.94 -8.85
CA PHE A 150 -0.67 -17.60 -9.32
C PHE A 150 -1.76 -17.87 -8.27
N SER A 151 -1.48 -18.77 -7.33
CA SER A 151 -2.34 -19.14 -6.21
C SER A 151 -1.46 -19.57 -5.04
N LEU A 152 -1.83 -19.20 -3.81
CA LEU A 152 -1.15 -19.68 -2.61
C LEU A 152 -1.91 -20.87 -2.01
N GLU A 153 -1.15 -21.73 -1.32
CA GLU A 153 -1.75 -22.62 -0.33
C GLU A 153 -2.36 -21.76 0.79
N GLU A 154 -3.49 -22.22 1.35
CA GLU A 154 -4.24 -21.51 2.40
C GLU A 154 -3.35 -21.02 3.54
N LYS A 155 -2.38 -21.83 3.97
CA LYS A 155 -1.43 -21.49 5.05
C LYS A 155 -0.52 -20.29 4.76
N TYR A 156 -0.42 -19.84 3.51
CA TYR A 156 0.39 -18.70 3.09
C TYR A 156 -0.45 -17.48 2.71
N GLU A 157 -1.76 -17.67 2.53
CA GLU A 157 -2.68 -16.56 2.30
C GLU A 157 -2.74 -15.64 3.51
N VAL A 158 -3.06 -14.38 3.24
CA VAL A 158 -3.17 -13.36 4.29
C VAL A 158 -4.64 -13.13 4.56
N GLU A 159 -5.12 -13.68 5.66
CA GLU A 159 -6.52 -13.57 6.07
C GLU A 159 -6.81 -12.21 6.69
N PHE A 160 -7.93 -11.60 6.31
CA PHE A 160 -8.49 -10.45 7.01
C PHE A 160 -9.22 -10.97 8.24
N GLY A 161 -8.80 -10.55 9.43
CA GLY A 161 -9.47 -10.91 10.67
C GLY A 161 -10.46 -9.82 11.07
N GLU A 162 -11.53 -10.20 11.77
CA GLU A 162 -12.24 -9.30 12.66
C GLU A 162 -11.33 -9.06 13.87
N GLU A 163 -10.45 -8.06 13.83
CA GLU A 163 -9.78 -7.65 15.07
C GLU A 163 -10.80 -6.91 15.93
N GLU A 164 -11.09 -7.47 17.11
CA GLU A 164 -11.85 -6.80 18.17
C GLU A 164 -11.29 -5.39 18.36
N ILE A 165 -12.18 -4.41 18.29
CA ILE A 165 -11.86 -3.04 18.67
C ILE A 165 -11.50 -3.10 20.16
N GLU A 166 -10.21 -3.19 20.47
CA GLU A 166 -9.76 -3.06 21.85
C GLU A 166 -10.02 -1.61 22.24
N GLU A 167 -11.15 -1.36 22.93
CA GLU A 167 -11.49 -0.07 23.51
C GLU A 167 -10.38 0.33 24.48
N GLY A 168 -9.44 1.13 23.98
CA GLY A 168 -8.39 1.73 24.76
C GLY A 168 -8.96 2.65 25.83
N LYS A 169 -9.15 2.11 27.04
CA LYS A 169 -9.21 2.84 28.30
C LYS A 169 -8.13 3.94 28.32
N LYS A 170 -8.56 5.19 28.17
CA LYS A 170 -7.97 6.33 28.87
C LYS A 170 -9.04 7.00 29.71
N ALA A 171 -9.39 6.34 30.82
CA ALA A 171 -9.86 7.04 32.00
C ALA A 171 -8.64 7.75 32.64
N GLY A 172 -8.33 8.94 32.13
CA GLY A 172 -7.52 9.93 32.83
C GLY A 172 -8.47 10.90 33.50
N LYS A 173 -8.58 10.80 34.82
CA LYS A 173 -9.47 11.56 35.70
C LYS A 173 -9.51 13.05 35.35
N GLY A 174 -10.72 13.61 35.30
CA GLY A 174 -10.92 15.04 35.40
C GLY A 174 -10.40 15.54 36.74
N GLU A 175 -9.59 16.60 36.70
CA GLU A 175 -9.38 17.45 37.87
C GLU A 175 -10.62 18.33 38.02
N GLU A 176 -11.44 18.00 39.02
CA GLU A 176 -12.42 18.92 39.58
C GLU A 176 -11.68 20.07 40.25
N ILE A 177 -11.79 21.25 39.67
CA ILE A 177 -11.49 22.52 40.34
C ILE A 177 -12.71 22.85 41.21
N GLY A 178 -12.63 22.48 42.49
CA GLY A 178 -13.59 22.87 43.52
C GLY A 178 -13.05 24.05 44.33
N GLU A 179 -13.73 25.19 44.22
CA GLU A 179 -13.62 26.32 45.14
C GLU A 179 -14.16 25.93 46.54
N GLY A 180 -13.53 26.41 47.62
CA GLY A 180 -14.07 26.23 48.97
C GLY A 180 -13.12 26.45 50.15
N GLU A 181 -12.80 27.72 50.40
CA GLU A 181 -12.65 28.41 51.70
C GLU A 181 -11.89 27.81 52.93
N GLN A 182 -10.94 28.65 53.39
CA GLN A 182 -10.65 29.10 54.77
C GLN A 182 -10.11 28.13 55.83
N MET A 183 -8.92 28.43 56.39
CA MET A 183 -8.80 29.19 57.65
C MET A 183 -7.34 29.43 58.09
N LYS A 184 -7.07 30.71 58.41
CA LYS A 184 -6.30 31.25 59.56
C LYS A 184 -4.97 30.61 59.99
N GLY A 185 -3.92 31.46 60.00
CA GLY A 185 -3.38 31.94 61.28
C GLY A 185 -1.86 31.81 61.51
N MET A 186 -1.28 32.93 61.97
CA MET A 186 -0.05 33.13 62.75
C MET A 186 1.27 33.24 61.95
N GLU A 187 1.82 34.47 61.87
CA GLU A 187 2.94 35.02 62.70
C GLU A 187 4.31 34.58 62.15
N GLY A 188 5.34 35.41 61.91
CA GLY A 188 5.62 36.84 62.09
C GLY A 188 7.03 37.14 61.53
N GLU A 189 7.51 38.38 61.72
CA GLU A 189 8.92 38.84 61.63
C GLU A 189 9.57 38.82 60.22
N GLN A 190 10.12 39.90 59.64
CA GLN A 190 10.63 41.21 60.07
C GLN A 190 10.41 42.25 58.95
#